data_AF-A0A838WZP3-F1
#
_entry.id   AF-A0A838WZP3-F1
#
_cell.length_a   1.000
_cell.length_b   1.000
_cell.length_c   1.000
_cell.angle_alpha   90.00
_cell.angle_beta   90.00
_cell.angle_gamma   90.00
#
_symmetry.space_group_name_H-M   'P 1'
#
loop_
_entity.id
_entity.type
_entity.pdbx_description
1 polymer ?
#
loop_
_entity_poly.entity_id
_entity_poly.type
_entity_poly.pdbx_seq_one_letter_code
_entity_poly.pdbx_strand_id
1 'polypeptide(L)'
;MKRTFTAALATVASAALVACGTPAEDSTVTVTATPEQNTEVVSSPAPATPAGADSNQAAEQRAAQLPASVSGYTDEARQELADEGVTEAEVDRVLQAANNNEAGVEVDYDDGYYEIEFQDIEIEILPDGTVTNVDR
;
A
#
# COMPACT_ATOMS: atom_id res chain seq x y z
N MET A 1 30.72 -24.57 33.32
CA MET A 1 31.71 -23.52 33.68
C MET A 1 30.98 -22.18 33.64
N LYS A 2 31.03 -21.40 34.72
CA LYS A 2 30.43 -20.06 34.84
C LYS A 2 31.45 -19.01 34.42
N ARG A 3 30.96 -17.87 33.89
CA ARG A 3 31.58 -16.52 33.68
C ARG A 3 31.43 -16.12 32.20
N THR A 4 30.97 -14.93 31.80
CA THR A 4 30.69 -13.67 32.53
C THR A 4 29.86 -12.79 31.59
N PHE A 5 28.75 -12.23 32.06
CA PHE A 5 28.04 -11.12 31.40
C PHE A 5 28.89 -9.85 31.53
N THR A 6 29.15 -9.15 30.42
CA THR A 6 29.69 -7.78 30.45
C THR A 6 28.64 -6.88 29.83
N ALA A 7 27.89 -6.18 30.69
CA ALA A 7 27.02 -5.09 30.29
C ALA A 7 27.85 -3.81 30.23
N ALA A 8 27.83 -3.12 29.10
CA ALA A 8 28.30 -1.74 28.99
C ALA A 8 27.06 -0.83 28.88
N LEU A 9 26.72 -0.16 29.97
CA LEU A 9 25.86 1.02 29.94
C LEU A 9 26.73 2.24 29.60
N ALA A 10 26.31 3.02 28.61
CA ALA A 10 26.74 4.40 28.44
C ALA A 10 25.49 5.30 28.40
N THR A 11 25.53 6.33 29.22
CA THR A 11 24.41 7.19 29.65
C THR A 11 24.59 8.61 29.10
N VAL A 12 23.49 9.21 28.60
CA VAL A 12 23.07 10.66 28.51
C VAL A 12 24.02 11.69 27.82
N ALA A 13 23.60 12.84 27.26
CA ALA A 13 22.34 13.59 27.12
C ALA A 13 22.48 14.66 25.99
N SER A 14 21.32 15.01 25.41
CA SER A 14 20.80 16.31 24.89
C SER A 14 21.72 17.46 24.40
N ALA A 15 21.41 17.97 23.19
CA ALA A 15 21.35 19.38 22.76
C ALA A 15 21.12 19.40 21.21
N ALA A 16 20.41 20.30 20.54
CA ALA A 16 19.64 21.49 20.87
C ALA A 16 18.67 21.79 19.69
N LEU A 17 17.61 22.55 19.99
CA LEU A 17 16.62 23.09 19.05
C LEU A 17 17.24 24.10 18.08
N VAL A 18 17.05 23.90 16.77
CA VAL A 18 17.31 24.85 15.67
C VAL A 18 16.23 24.58 14.62
N ALA A 19 15.48 25.51 14.07
CA ALA A 19 15.19 26.89 14.38
C ALA A 19 13.79 27.16 13.78
N CYS A 20 13.03 28.03 14.44
CA CYS A 20 11.82 28.62 13.90
C CYS A 20 12.16 29.39 12.61
N GLY A 21 11.48 29.07 11.51
CA GLY A 21 11.63 29.73 10.23
C GLY A 21 10.29 29.88 9.54
N THR A 22 9.46 30.79 10.04
CA THR A 22 8.38 31.45 9.29
C THR A 22 8.60 32.95 9.48
N PRO A 23 8.48 33.80 8.45
CA PRO A 23 7.27 33.90 7.63
C PRO A 23 7.50 34.20 6.12
N ALA A 24 6.52 33.84 5.30
CA ALA A 24 6.19 34.61 4.10
C ALA A 24 4.68 34.53 3.89
N GLU A 25 4.00 35.52 4.46
CA GLU A 25 2.68 35.94 3.98
C GLU A 25 2.92 36.58 2.61
N ASP A 26 2.32 36.03 1.55
CA ASP A 26 1.85 36.86 0.46
C ASP A 26 0.47 36.39 0.04
N SER A 27 -0.43 37.37 0.06
CA SER A 27 -1.85 37.25 -0.10
C SER A 27 -2.21 36.90 -1.54
N THR A 28 -3.21 36.04 -1.72
CA THR A 28 -4.25 36.31 -2.72
C THR A 28 -5.52 35.55 -2.35
N VAL A 29 -6.34 36.24 -1.57
CA VAL A 29 -7.75 35.90 -1.40
C VAL A 29 -8.44 36.18 -2.74
N THR A 30 -8.80 35.13 -3.47
CA THR A 30 -9.75 35.27 -4.58
C THR A 30 -11.14 35.00 -4.02
N VAL A 31 -11.87 36.08 -3.69
CA VAL A 31 -13.30 36.03 -3.41
C VAL A 31 -14.03 35.92 -4.75
N THR A 32 -14.48 34.73 -5.12
CA THR A 32 -15.49 34.58 -6.17
C THR A 32 -16.86 34.57 -5.51
N ALA A 33 -17.64 35.63 -5.77
CA ALA A 33 -19.00 35.78 -5.30
C ALA A 33 -19.93 34.75 -5.95
N THR A 34 -20.74 34.11 -5.11
CA THR A 34 -21.89 33.26 -5.39
C THR A 34 -22.98 34.02 -6.17
N PRO A 35 -23.60 33.40 -7.18
CA PRO A 35 -25.02 33.56 -7.42
C PRO A 35 -25.77 32.32 -6.95
N GLU A 36 -26.74 32.56 -6.06
CA GLU A 36 -27.74 31.60 -5.63
C GLU A 36 -28.59 31.17 -6.84
N GLN A 37 -28.74 29.86 -7.05
CA GLN A 37 -29.80 29.33 -7.90
C GLN A 37 -30.59 28.28 -7.11
N ASN A 38 -31.86 28.61 -6.98
CA ASN A 38 -32.89 27.98 -6.20
C ASN A 38 -33.52 26.81 -6.99
N THR A 39 -33.59 25.64 -6.33
CA THR A 39 -34.60 24.56 -6.43
C THR A 39 -34.93 23.94 -7.78
N GLU A 40 -34.72 22.62 -7.89
CA GLU A 40 -35.77 21.63 -8.21
C GLU A 40 -35.29 20.21 -7.91
N VAL A 41 -35.83 19.60 -6.85
CA VAL A 41 -35.68 18.16 -6.57
C VAL A 41 -36.68 17.42 -7.45
N VAL A 42 -36.25 17.05 -8.66
CA VAL A 42 -36.97 16.06 -9.47
C VAL A 42 -36.61 14.67 -8.95
N SER A 43 -37.55 14.08 -8.25
CA SER A 43 -37.53 12.68 -7.83
C SER A 43 -37.64 11.80 -9.09
N SER A 44 -36.49 11.43 -9.67
CA SER A 44 -36.41 10.35 -10.67
C SER A 44 -36.32 9.02 -9.93
N PRO A 45 -37.13 8.00 -10.30
CA PRO A 45 -36.98 6.67 -9.72
C PRO A 45 -35.59 6.13 -10.09
N ALA A 46 -34.88 5.65 -9.06
CA ALA A 46 -33.58 5.02 -9.21
C ALA A 46 -33.63 3.93 -10.29
N PRO A 47 -32.69 3.90 -11.25
CA PRO A 47 -32.51 2.69 -12.05
C PRO A 47 -32.16 1.57 -11.07
N ALA A 48 -32.87 0.45 -11.16
CA ALA A 48 -32.48 -0.76 -10.45
C ALA A 48 -31.10 -1.17 -10.97
N THR A 49 -30.06 -0.85 -10.20
CA THR A 49 -28.71 -1.34 -10.42
C THR A 49 -28.78 -2.87 -10.46
N PRO A 50 -28.33 -3.54 -11.53
CA PRO A 50 -28.13 -4.97 -11.48
C PRO A 50 -27.05 -5.24 -10.43
N ALA A 51 -27.45 -5.72 -9.26
CA ALA A 51 -26.53 -6.29 -8.29
C ALA A 51 -25.92 -7.55 -8.93
N GLY A 52 -24.68 -7.46 -9.41
CA GLY A 52 -23.96 -8.62 -9.93
C GLY A 52 -22.84 -8.39 -10.95
N ALA A 53 -22.37 -7.16 -11.17
CA ALA A 53 -21.29 -6.90 -12.15
C ALA A 53 -20.04 -6.19 -11.59
N ASP A 54 -20.04 -5.75 -10.33
CA ASP A 54 -18.99 -4.86 -9.81
C ASP A 54 -17.73 -5.58 -9.33
N SER A 55 -17.84 -6.78 -8.76
CA SER A 55 -16.68 -7.45 -8.14
C SER A 55 -15.60 -7.83 -9.15
N ASN A 56 -15.99 -8.30 -10.34
CA ASN A 56 -15.03 -8.72 -11.36
C ASN A 56 -14.40 -7.52 -12.09
N GLN A 57 -15.14 -6.43 -12.35
CA GLN A 57 -14.55 -5.23 -12.96
C GLN A 57 -13.64 -4.46 -12.00
N ALA A 58 -13.94 -4.42 -10.71
CA ALA A 58 -13.08 -3.79 -9.72
C ALA A 58 -11.76 -4.57 -9.54
N ALA A 59 -11.81 -5.90 -9.52
CA ALA A 59 -10.63 -6.76 -9.50
C ALA A 59 -9.77 -6.58 -10.77
N GLU A 60 -10.39 -6.59 -11.96
CA GLU A 60 -9.69 -6.36 -13.23
C GLU A 60 -9.05 -4.96 -13.32
N GLN A 61 -9.70 -3.92 -12.79
CA GLN A 61 -9.15 -2.55 -12.76
C GLN A 61 -8.06 -2.35 -11.69
N ARG A 62 -8.09 -3.12 -10.60
CA ARG A 62 -7.03 -3.15 -9.58
C ARG A 62 -5.79 -3.89 -10.09
N ALA A 63 -5.98 -5.01 -10.77
CA ALA A 63 -4.91 -5.72 -11.45
C ALA A 63 -4.22 -4.86 -12.53
N ALA A 64 -4.97 -3.99 -13.22
CA ALA A 64 -4.41 -3.06 -14.20
C ALA A 64 -3.46 -1.98 -13.61
N GLN A 65 -3.34 -1.91 -12.28
CA GLN A 65 -2.45 -0.98 -11.56
C GLN A 65 -1.33 -1.69 -10.79
N LEU A 66 -1.28 -3.02 -10.80
CA LEU A 66 -0.20 -3.77 -10.18
C LEU A 66 1.15 -3.38 -10.79
N PRO A 67 2.23 -3.34 -9.98
CA PRO A 67 3.56 -3.18 -10.53
C PRO A 67 3.89 -4.35 -11.46
N ALA A 68 4.53 -4.04 -12.59
CA ALA A 68 4.89 -5.06 -13.58
C ALA A 68 6.04 -5.98 -13.12
N SER A 69 6.81 -5.55 -12.11
CA SER A 69 7.98 -6.26 -11.58
C SER A 69 8.28 -5.81 -10.16
N VAL A 70 8.94 -6.67 -9.39
CA VAL A 70 9.50 -6.31 -8.09
C VAL A 70 10.65 -5.32 -8.28
N SER A 71 10.63 -4.20 -7.56
CA SER A 71 11.67 -3.17 -7.59
C SER A 71 12.64 -3.29 -6.41
N GLY A 72 12.23 -3.96 -5.33
CA GLY A 72 13.05 -4.22 -4.16
C GLY A 72 12.27 -4.91 -3.03
N TYR A 73 12.96 -5.11 -1.92
CA TYR A 73 12.42 -5.69 -0.69
C TYR A 73 12.83 -4.82 0.49
N THR A 74 11.91 -4.60 1.43
CA THR A 74 12.23 -4.06 2.76
C THR A 74 13.14 -5.02 3.53
N ASP A 75 13.75 -4.56 4.62
CA ASP A 75 14.55 -5.43 5.50
C ASP A 75 13.67 -6.53 6.14
N GLU A 76 12.42 -6.22 6.46
CA GLU A 76 11.44 -7.17 7.00
C GLU A 76 11.13 -8.27 5.99
N ALA A 77 10.72 -7.91 4.76
CA ALA A 77 10.45 -8.88 3.69
C ALA A 77 11.65 -9.77 3.37
N ARG A 78 12.88 -9.24 3.46
CA ARG A 78 14.10 -10.05 3.27
C ARG A 78 14.30 -11.07 4.38
N GLN A 79 13.93 -10.73 5.60
CA GLN A 79 13.96 -11.65 6.72
C GLN A 79 12.90 -12.74 6.56
N GLU A 80 11.67 -12.35 6.22
CA GLU A 80 10.55 -13.27 6.05
C GLU A 80 10.76 -14.25 4.90
N LEU A 81 11.33 -13.81 3.77
CA LEU A 81 11.77 -14.73 2.70
C LEU A 81 12.64 -15.89 3.25
N ALA A 82 13.55 -15.59 4.19
CA ALA A 82 14.42 -16.59 4.78
C ALA A 82 13.71 -17.44 5.85
N ASP A 83 12.83 -16.83 6.64
CA ASP A 83 12.10 -17.50 7.73
C ASP A 83 11.01 -18.44 7.17
N GLU A 84 10.30 -18.00 6.13
CA GLU A 84 9.24 -18.76 5.44
C GLU A 84 9.77 -19.70 4.34
N GLY A 85 11.07 -19.58 4.01
CA GLY A 85 11.72 -20.40 2.98
C GLY A 85 11.16 -20.14 1.59
N VAL A 86 10.77 -18.89 1.31
CA VAL A 86 10.29 -18.40 0.01
C VAL A 86 11.45 -17.76 -0.74
N THR A 87 11.59 -18.07 -2.03
CA THR A 87 12.61 -17.48 -2.88
C THR A 87 12.10 -16.22 -3.59
N GLU A 88 13.00 -15.30 -3.96
CA GLU A 88 12.64 -14.13 -4.77
C GLU A 88 11.94 -14.53 -6.09
N ALA A 89 12.31 -15.68 -6.68
CA ALA A 89 11.68 -16.20 -7.89
C ALA A 89 10.22 -16.67 -7.66
N GLU A 90 9.89 -17.14 -6.46
CA GLU A 90 8.51 -17.48 -6.09
C GLU A 90 7.68 -16.21 -5.93
N VAL A 91 8.23 -15.15 -5.32
CA VAL A 91 7.57 -13.83 -5.25
C VAL A 91 7.32 -13.25 -6.64
N ASP A 92 8.33 -13.29 -7.54
CA ASP A 92 8.16 -12.88 -8.94
C ASP A 92 7.03 -13.67 -9.63
N ARG A 93 6.88 -14.96 -9.27
CA ARG A 93 5.84 -15.80 -9.83
C ARG A 93 4.45 -15.42 -9.31
N VAL A 94 4.31 -15.10 -8.02
CA VAL A 94 3.07 -14.58 -7.43
C VAL A 94 2.65 -13.28 -8.15
N LEU A 95 3.58 -12.32 -8.28
CA LEU A 95 3.30 -11.06 -8.98
C LEU A 95 2.94 -11.27 -10.45
N GLN A 96 3.61 -12.20 -11.13
CA GLN A 96 3.30 -12.56 -12.51
C GLN A 96 1.90 -13.18 -12.64
N ALA A 97 1.53 -14.09 -11.73
CA ALA A 97 0.20 -14.71 -11.73
C ALA A 97 -0.90 -13.67 -11.58
N ALA A 98 -0.69 -12.68 -10.70
CA ALA A 98 -1.60 -11.55 -10.50
C ALA A 98 -1.72 -10.67 -11.75
N ASN A 99 -0.59 -10.26 -12.35
CA ASN A 99 -0.58 -9.48 -13.59
C ASN A 99 -1.27 -10.21 -14.76
N ASN A 100 -1.19 -11.54 -14.78
CA ASN A 100 -1.80 -12.38 -15.81
C ASN A 100 -3.26 -12.77 -15.50
N ASN A 101 -3.81 -12.37 -14.35
CA ASN A 101 -5.14 -12.77 -13.87
C ASN A 101 -5.32 -14.30 -13.90
N GLU A 102 -4.32 -15.04 -13.42
CA GLU A 102 -4.36 -16.50 -13.42
C GLU A 102 -5.39 -17.05 -12.43
N ALA A 103 -5.89 -18.27 -12.68
CA ALA A 103 -6.87 -18.87 -11.80
C ALA A 103 -6.26 -19.15 -10.41
N GLY A 104 -6.97 -18.72 -9.36
CA GLY A 104 -6.55 -18.91 -7.96
C GLY A 104 -5.59 -17.84 -7.44
N VAL A 105 -5.43 -16.71 -8.15
CA VAL A 105 -4.82 -15.51 -7.59
C VAL A 105 -5.90 -14.64 -6.94
N GLU A 106 -5.63 -14.16 -5.74
CA GLU A 106 -6.44 -13.16 -5.05
C GLU A 106 -5.61 -11.88 -4.95
N VAL A 107 -6.22 -10.74 -5.23
CA VAL A 107 -5.55 -9.43 -5.22
C VAL A 107 -6.46 -8.44 -4.53
N ASP A 108 -5.99 -7.93 -3.40
CA ASP A 108 -6.62 -6.86 -2.66
C ASP A 108 -5.70 -5.64 -2.59
N TYR A 109 -6.32 -4.46 -2.40
CA TYR A 109 -5.58 -3.22 -2.19
C TYR A 109 -6.17 -2.53 -0.98
N ASP A 110 -5.36 -2.45 0.06
CA ASP A 110 -5.69 -1.84 1.35
C ASP A 110 -4.46 -1.16 1.93
N ASP A 111 -4.66 -0.13 2.74
CA ASP A 111 -3.60 0.61 3.46
C ASP A 111 -2.36 1.06 2.63
N GLY A 112 -2.50 1.15 1.31
CA GLY A 112 -1.48 1.67 0.39
C GLY A 112 -0.59 0.60 -0.26
N TYR A 113 -0.87 -0.68 -0.04
CA TYR A 113 -0.19 -1.81 -0.66
C TYR A 113 -1.20 -2.74 -1.36
N TYR A 114 -0.69 -3.54 -2.30
CA TYR A 114 -1.40 -4.68 -2.85
C TYR A 114 -1.07 -5.91 -2.03
N GLU A 115 -2.09 -6.61 -1.56
CA GLU A 115 -1.98 -7.94 -0.97
C GLU A 115 -2.30 -8.96 -2.08
N ILE A 116 -1.36 -9.86 -2.34
CA ILE A 116 -1.47 -10.83 -3.44
C ILE A 116 -1.23 -12.23 -2.89
N GLU A 117 -2.27 -13.05 -2.92
CA GLU A 117 -2.19 -14.46 -2.55
C GLU A 117 -2.21 -15.33 -3.81
N PHE A 118 -1.23 -16.23 -3.95
CA PHE A 118 -1.23 -17.24 -5.00
C PHE A 118 -0.63 -18.56 -4.52
N GLN A 119 -1.44 -19.61 -4.55
CA GLN A 119 -1.15 -20.94 -3.99
C GLN A 119 -1.09 -20.90 -2.46
N ASP A 120 0.12 -20.89 -1.91
CA ASP A 120 0.46 -20.90 -0.49
C ASP A 120 1.44 -19.77 -0.19
N ILE A 121 1.40 -18.67 -0.95
CA ILE A 121 2.29 -17.53 -0.76
C ILE A 121 1.48 -16.26 -0.87
N GLU A 122 1.57 -15.43 0.17
CA GLU A 122 1.00 -14.09 0.23
C GLU A 122 2.14 -13.07 0.20
N ILE A 123 2.00 -12.02 -0.59
CA ILE A 123 2.94 -10.90 -0.62
C ILE A 123 2.20 -9.57 -0.48
N GLU A 124 2.79 -8.67 0.30
CA GLU A 124 2.41 -7.25 0.28
C GLU A 124 3.40 -6.48 -0.60
N ILE A 125 2.88 -5.74 -1.58
CA ILE A 125 3.71 -4.98 -2.52
C ILE A 125 3.19 -3.56 -2.72
N LEU A 126 4.06 -2.57 -2.59
CA LEU A 126 3.74 -1.18 -2.85
C LEU A 126 3.52 -0.94 -4.36
N PRO A 127 2.78 0.12 -4.75
CA PRO A 127 2.60 0.47 -6.15
C PRO A 127 3.89 0.73 -6.94
N ASP A 128 5.02 0.98 -6.27
CA ASP A 128 6.34 1.14 -6.90
C ASP A 128 7.09 -0.18 -7.11
N GLY A 129 6.50 -1.31 -6.71
CA GLY A 129 7.07 -2.65 -6.81
C GLY A 129 7.90 -3.09 -5.60
N THR A 130 7.97 -2.30 -4.53
CA THR A 130 8.71 -2.69 -3.32
C THR A 130 7.87 -3.67 -2.49
N VAL A 131 8.39 -4.87 -2.23
CA VAL A 131 7.76 -5.88 -1.38
C VAL A 131 8.01 -5.54 0.09
N THR A 132 6.94 -5.50 0.88
CA THR A 132 6.96 -5.11 2.29
C THR A 132 6.83 -6.27 3.25
N ASN A 133 6.09 -7.31 2.86
CA ASN A 133 5.87 -8.55 3.63
C ASN A 133 5.81 -9.76 2.68
N VAL A 134 6.24 -10.94 3.14
CA VAL A 134 6.09 -12.24 2.47
C VAL A 134 5.73 -13.34 3.47
N ASP A 135 4.60 -14.01 3.27
CA ASP A 135 4.12 -15.09 4.13
C ASP A 135 3.80 -16.38 3.33
N ARG A 136 3.83 -17.54 4.00
CA ARG A 136 3.53 -18.86 3.43
C ARG A 136 2.47 -19.65 4.22
#